data_AF-A0A524L577-F1
#
_entry.id   AF-A0A524L577-F1
#
_cell.length_a   1.000
_cell.length_b   1.000
_cell.length_c   1.000
_cell.angle_alpha   90.00
_cell.angle_beta   90.00
_cell.angle_gamma   90.00
#
_symmetry.space_group_name_H-M   'P 1'
#
loop_
_entity.id
_entity.type
_entity.pdbx_description
1 polymer ?
#
loop_
_entity_poly.entity_id
_entity_poly.type
_entity_poly.pdbx_seq_one_letter_code
_entity_poly.pdbx_strand_id
1 'polypeptide(L)'
;MTLDLALVFRIVTLGTLVGVPLYALRTRGRRYAIFALVTLGFALPGALVTQARLAGWIPQPWPPLVDAAFLWGSLATVAHFAHLAQARLRSRSYRALVSIPAQTFVAASFLAGFFQLALLPLRALLWVADASAAAHALHWLDPLPYGLALLSIATSARPRREWVRLRLEKDGPAQFQRAPLERHRRRPLAPATGRVLRIVQITDPHLGPWQSVRRMQRLIDELLAHEPDLVLLTGDFLPMAGHGSPGALAAAL
;
A
#
# COMPACT_ATOMS: atom_id res chain seq x y z
N MET A 1 -27.38 9.08 25.04
CA MET A 1 -27.07 9.49 23.65
C MET A 1 -26.21 8.41 23.02
N THR A 2 -26.67 7.76 21.96
CA THR A 2 -25.86 6.82 21.18
C THR A 2 -24.96 7.61 20.24
N LEU A 3 -23.67 7.26 20.18
CA LEU A 3 -22.70 7.92 19.29
C LEU A 3 -23.01 7.55 17.84
N ASP A 4 -23.29 8.55 16.98
CA ASP A 4 -23.44 8.34 15.54
C ASP A 4 -22.06 8.18 14.88
N LEU A 5 -21.67 6.94 14.66
CA LEU A 5 -20.37 6.60 14.09
C LEU A 5 -20.20 7.12 12.65
N ALA A 6 -21.26 7.17 11.85
CA ALA A 6 -21.20 7.68 10.48
C ALA A 6 -20.90 9.17 10.48
N LEU A 7 -21.57 9.94 11.35
CA LEU A 7 -21.31 11.37 11.50
C LEU A 7 -19.88 11.62 12.00
N VAL A 8 -19.44 10.88 13.03
CA VAL A 8 -18.07 11.00 13.56
C VAL A 8 -17.04 10.68 12.47
N PHE A 9 -17.24 9.62 11.69
CA PHE A 9 -16.38 9.29 10.55
C PHE A 9 -16.28 10.44 9.55
N ARG A 10 -17.40 11.06 9.15
CA ARG A 10 -17.40 12.18 8.20
C ARG A 10 -16.66 13.39 8.74
N ILE A 11 -16.90 13.76 10.00
CA ILE A 11 -16.21 14.87 10.68
C ILE A 11 -14.71 14.60 10.74
N VAL A 12 -14.31 13.41 11.21
CA VAL A 12 -12.89 13.02 11.28
C VAL A 12 -12.26 13.05 9.91
N THR A 13 -12.93 12.55 8.87
CA THR A 13 -12.40 12.49 7.50
C THR A 13 -12.20 13.88 6.90
N LEU A 14 -13.19 14.77 7.03
CA LEU A 14 -13.05 16.16 6.59
C LEU A 14 -11.97 16.90 7.39
N GLY A 15 -11.94 16.69 8.71
CA GLY A 15 -10.88 17.20 9.58
C GLY A 15 -9.50 16.67 9.22
N THR A 16 -9.39 15.43 8.75
CA THR A 16 -8.14 14.81 8.29
C THR A 16 -7.63 15.48 7.02
N LEU A 17 -8.52 15.74 6.06
CA LEU A 17 -8.18 16.35 4.77
C LEU A 17 -7.51 17.72 4.94
N VAL A 18 -7.90 18.48 5.96
CA VAL A 18 -7.37 19.83 6.22
C VAL A 18 -6.31 19.82 7.32
N GLY A 19 -6.61 19.18 8.45
CA GLY A 19 -5.78 19.20 9.65
C GLY A 19 -4.43 18.52 9.46
N VAL A 20 -4.36 17.39 8.75
CA VAL A 20 -3.09 16.69 8.52
C VAL A 20 -2.13 17.51 7.64
N PRO A 21 -2.55 18.06 6.48
CA PRO A 21 -1.68 18.96 5.72
C PRO A 21 -1.23 20.22 6.47
N LEU A 22 -2.12 20.84 7.25
CA LEU A 22 -1.75 22.02 8.06
C LEU A 22 -0.73 21.66 9.15
N TYR A 23 -0.96 20.55 9.85
CA TYR A 23 0.00 20.03 10.82
C TYR A 23 1.35 19.71 10.17
N ALA A 24 1.34 19.05 9.00
CA ALA A 24 2.52 18.74 8.21
C ALA A 24 3.28 20.00 7.76
N LEU A 25 2.55 21.04 7.34
CA LEU A 25 3.12 22.32 6.92
C LEU A 25 3.89 22.96 8.07
N ARG A 26 3.33 22.92 9.28
CA ARG A 26 3.94 23.49 10.48
C ARG A 26 5.14 22.69 11.00
N THR A 27 5.09 21.36 10.93
CA THR A 27 6.06 20.48 11.62
C THR A 27 7.16 19.92 10.72
N ARG A 28 6.91 19.72 9.43
CA ARG A 28 7.87 19.13 8.47
C ARG A 28 8.15 20.03 7.28
N GLY A 29 7.19 20.86 6.87
CA GLY A 29 7.34 21.85 5.82
C GLY A 29 6.50 21.58 4.57
N ARG A 30 6.58 22.53 3.63
CA ARG A 30 5.65 22.64 2.48
C ARG A 30 5.58 21.40 1.59
N ARG A 31 6.71 20.77 1.28
CA ARG A 31 6.74 19.60 0.38
C ARG A 31 5.92 18.43 0.95
N TYR A 32 6.08 18.14 2.24
CA TYR A 32 5.31 17.07 2.89
C TYR A 32 3.83 17.43 3.03
N ALA A 33 3.53 18.70 3.33
CA ALA A 33 2.15 19.17 3.39
C ALA A 33 1.41 19.00 2.06
N ILE A 34 2.04 19.36 0.93
CA ILE A 34 1.48 19.17 -0.41
C ILE A 34 1.29 17.68 -0.70
N PHE A 35 2.29 16.85 -0.41
CA PHE A 35 2.18 15.40 -0.56
C PHE A 35 0.97 14.85 0.22
N ALA A 36 0.84 15.20 1.51
CA ALA A 36 -0.28 14.77 2.33
C ALA A 36 -1.62 15.26 1.78
N LEU A 37 -1.71 16.54 1.37
CA LEU A 37 -2.92 17.11 0.80
C LEU A 37 -3.35 16.40 -0.48
N VAL A 38 -2.40 16.15 -1.39
CA VAL A 38 -2.69 15.47 -2.66
C VAL A 38 -3.11 14.03 -2.41
N THR A 39 -2.35 13.27 -1.61
CA THR A 39 -2.68 11.87 -1.30
C THR A 39 -4.05 11.75 -0.62
N LEU A 40 -4.32 12.57 0.39
CA LEU A 40 -5.60 12.54 1.11
C LEU A 40 -6.75 13.11 0.26
N GLY A 41 -6.47 14.12 -0.56
CA GLY A 41 -7.44 14.75 -1.46
C GLY A 41 -7.97 13.79 -2.53
N PHE A 42 -7.14 12.87 -3.03
CA PHE A 42 -7.62 11.82 -3.91
C PHE A 42 -8.23 10.62 -3.17
N ALA A 43 -7.75 10.30 -1.97
CA ALA A 43 -8.22 9.13 -1.23
C ALA A 43 -9.56 9.37 -0.52
N LEU A 44 -9.66 10.41 0.31
CA LEU A 44 -10.76 10.58 1.26
C LEU A 44 -12.14 10.82 0.62
N PRO A 45 -12.30 11.48 -0.54
CA PRO A 45 -13.59 11.52 -1.23
C PRO A 45 -14.11 10.13 -1.59
N GLY A 46 -13.23 9.23 -2.04
CA GLY A 46 -13.61 7.83 -2.31
C GLY A 46 -14.08 7.09 -1.06
N ALA A 47 -13.49 7.39 0.10
CA ALA A 47 -13.97 6.85 1.39
C ALA A 47 -15.37 7.36 1.74
N LEU A 48 -15.60 8.67 1.65
CA LEU A 48 -16.88 9.30 1.96
C LEU A 48 -18.01 8.78 1.07
N VAL A 49 -17.79 8.73 -0.24
CA VAL A 49 -18.77 8.23 -1.21
C VAL A 49 -19.05 6.75 -0.95
N THR A 50 -18.02 5.93 -0.74
CA THR A 50 -18.22 4.50 -0.51
C THR A 50 -18.99 4.25 0.78
N GLN A 51 -18.63 4.89 1.89
CA GLN A 51 -19.36 4.75 3.16
C GLN A 51 -20.84 5.13 3.00
N ALA A 52 -21.12 6.29 2.39
CA ALA A 52 -22.49 6.75 2.18
C ALA A 52 -23.30 5.79 1.32
N ARG A 53 -22.68 5.20 0.28
CA ARG A 53 -23.33 4.21 -0.58
C ARG A 53 -23.61 2.91 0.17
N LEU A 54 -22.61 2.35 0.86
CA LEU A 54 -22.77 1.11 1.62
C LEU A 54 -23.85 1.25 2.71
N ALA A 55 -23.88 2.36 3.43
CA ALA A 55 -24.90 2.64 4.44
C ALA A 55 -26.33 2.70 3.85
N GLY A 56 -26.47 3.02 2.56
CA GLY A 56 -27.77 3.14 1.90
C GLY A 56 -28.42 1.82 1.49
N TRP A 57 -27.68 0.71 1.41
CA TRP A 57 -28.23 -0.57 0.91
C TRP A 57 -27.84 -1.81 1.70
N ILE A 58 -26.79 -1.75 2.53
CA ILE A 58 -26.38 -2.92 3.32
C ILE A 58 -27.46 -3.23 4.38
N PRO A 59 -27.89 -4.50 4.51
CA PRO A 59 -28.88 -4.90 5.50
C PRO A 59 -28.33 -4.82 6.93
N GLN A 60 -29.21 -4.65 7.91
CA GLN A 60 -28.84 -4.80 9.32
C GLN A 60 -28.33 -6.22 9.61
N PRO A 61 -27.39 -6.42 10.56
CA PRO A 61 -26.82 -5.45 11.51
C PRO A 61 -25.49 -4.82 11.04
N TRP A 62 -25.18 -4.87 9.75
CA TRP A 62 -23.86 -4.54 9.22
C TRP A 62 -23.49 -3.03 9.16
N PRO A 63 -24.42 -2.06 8.99
CA PRO A 63 -24.05 -0.65 8.83
C PRO A 63 -23.20 -0.08 9.99
N PRO A 64 -23.53 -0.31 11.28
CA PRO A 64 -22.68 0.14 12.39
C PRO A 64 -21.25 -0.41 12.33
N LEU A 65 -21.08 -1.63 11.84
CA LEU A 65 -19.78 -2.30 11.73
C LEU A 65 -18.95 -1.70 10.58
N VAL A 66 -19.61 -1.36 9.47
CA VAL A 66 -19.01 -0.60 8.37
C VAL A 66 -18.59 0.79 8.85
N ASP A 67 -19.46 1.50 9.55
CA ASP A 67 -19.15 2.84 10.07
C ASP A 67 -17.98 2.81 11.05
N ALA A 68 -17.94 1.81 11.95
CA ALA A 68 -16.82 1.59 12.86
C ALA A 68 -15.51 1.31 12.10
N ALA A 69 -15.55 0.48 11.05
CA ALA A 69 -14.37 0.15 10.24
C ALA A 69 -13.84 1.37 9.47
N PHE A 70 -14.73 2.17 8.88
CA PHE A 70 -14.37 3.41 8.19
C PHE A 70 -13.83 4.48 9.16
N LEU A 71 -14.45 4.63 10.33
CA LEU A 71 -13.94 5.50 11.39
C LEU A 71 -12.54 5.09 11.84
N TRP A 72 -12.33 3.80 12.10
CA TRP A 72 -11.02 3.28 12.47
C TRP A 72 -9.98 3.52 11.36
N GLY A 73 -10.34 3.29 10.10
CA GLY A 73 -9.49 3.59 8.95
C GLY A 73 -9.05 5.05 8.89
N SER A 74 -10.00 5.99 9.04
CA SER A 74 -9.69 7.43 9.08
C SER A 74 -8.82 7.82 10.27
N LEU A 75 -9.09 7.29 11.47
CA LEU A 75 -8.27 7.55 12.66
C LEU A 75 -6.84 7.00 12.50
N ALA A 76 -6.71 5.79 11.93
CA ALA A 76 -5.41 5.22 11.59
C ALA A 76 -4.68 6.10 10.57
N THR A 77 -5.37 6.64 9.56
CA THR A 77 -4.80 7.58 8.59
C THR A 77 -4.31 8.86 9.24
N VAL A 78 -5.10 9.48 10.14
CA VAL A 78 -4.66 10.65 10.92
C VAL A 78 -3.38 10.32 11.67
N ALA A 79 -3.40 9.24 12.46
CA ALA A 79 -2.25 8.86 13.28
C ALA A 79 -1.02 8.56 12.41
N HIS A 80 -1.19 7.81 11.31
CA HIS A 80 -0.09 7.46 10.41
C HIS A 80 0.54 8.68 9.76
N PHE A 81 -0.24 9.58 9.17
CA PHE A 81 0.31 10.77 8.50
C PHE A 81 0.87 11.80 9.49
N ALA A 82 0.21 12.01 10.65
CA ALA A 82 0.76 12.87 11.69
C ALA A 82 2.12 12.35 12.18
N HIS A 83 2.26 11.04 12.38
CA HIS A 83 3.53 10.44 12.78
C HIS A 83 4.54 10.34 11.64
N LEU A 84 4.12 10.33 10.38
CA LEU A 84 5.03 10.44 9.23
C LEU A 84 5.67 11.83 9.14
N ALA A 85 5.04 12.88 9.67
CA ALA A 85 5.69 14.19 9.81
C ALA A 85 6.99 14.08 10.66
N GLN A 86 7.06 13.11 11.55
CA GLN A 86 8.25 12.75 12.30
C GLN A 86 8.78 11.39 11.81
N ALA A 87 9.59 11.41 10.76
CA ALA A 87 10.14 10.22 10.12
C ALA A 87 10.87 9.32 11.14
N ARG A 88 10.23 8.26 11.62
CA ARG A 88 10.81 7.28 12.53
C ARG A 88 10.28 5.88 12.24
N LEU A 89 11.14 4.88 12.33
CA LEU A 89 10.73 3.48 12.34
C LEU A 89 9.86 3.22 13.57
N ARG A 90 8.70 2.62 13.34
CA ARG A 90 7.69 2.37 14.36
C ARG A 90 7.74 0.94 14.85
N SER A 91 7.26 0.71 16.08
CA SER A 91 7.17 -0.61 16.70
C SER A 91 6.30 -1.57 15.88
N ARG A 92 6.41 -2.87 16.16
CA ARG A 92 5.59 -3.89 15.47
C ARG A 92 4.09 -3.63 15.65
N SER A 93 3.65 -3.27 16.86
CA SER A 93 2.26 -2.99 17.18
C SER A 93 1.75 -1.77 16.41
N TYR A 94 2.52 -0.68 16.40
CA TYR A 94 2.15 0.51 15.64
C TYR A 94 2.04 0.22 14.15
N ARG A 95 2.97 -0.54 13.57
CA ARG A 95 2.89 -0.91 12.16
C ARG A 95 1.64 -1.73 11.85
N ALA A 96 1.31 -2.71 12.70
CA ALA A 96 0.17 -3.59 12.49
C ALA A 96 -1.20 -2.92 12.72
N LEU A 97 -1.29 -2.02 13.71
CA LEU A 97 -2.56 -1.42 14.13
C LEU A 97 -2.82 -0.03 13.52
N VAL A 98 -1.76 0.66 13.07
CA VAL A 98 -1.86 2.01 12.53
C VAL A 98 -1.33 2.07 11.11
N SER A 99 -0.05 1.78 10.88
CA SER A 99 0.55 2.04 9.56
C SER A 99 -0.01 1.20 8.43
N ILE A 100 -0.11 -0.12 8.61
CA ILE A 100 -0.66 -1.03 7.58
C ILE A 100 -2.13 -0.70 7.34
N PRO A 101 -3.01 -0.63 8.37
CA PRO A 101 -4.41 -0.24 8.17
C PRO A 101 -4.58 1.11 7.48
N ALA A 102 -3.82 2.14 7.90
CA ALA A 102 -3.88 3.46 7.29
C ALA A 102 -3.51 3.44 5.80
N GLN A 103 -2.44 2.72 5.44
CA GLN A 103 -1.98 2.63 4.05
C GLN A 103 -2.96 1.83 3.20
N THR A 104 -3.47 0.71 3.71
CA THR A 104 -4.51 -0.07 3.05
C THR A 104 -5.78 0.77 2.87
N PHE A 105 -6.22 1.50 3.90
CA PHE A 105 -7.40 2.34 3.85
C PHE A 105 -7.24 3.46 2.82
N VAL A 106 -6.11 4.17 2.82
CA VAL A 106 -5.83 5.23 1.83
C VAL A 106 -5.79 4.66 0.40
N ALA A 107 -5.12 3.52 0.19
CA ALA A 107 -5.06 2.88 -1.13
C ALA A 107 -6.44 2.40 -1.60
N ALA A 108 -7.22 1.78 -0.70
CA ALA A 108 -8.59 1.35 -0.97
C ALA A 108 -9.48 2.53 -1.33
N SER A 109 -9.39 3.62 -0.56
CA SER A 109 -10.19 4.82 -0.74
C SER A 109 -9.83 5.55 -2.04
N PHE A 110 -8.54 5.60 -2.39
CA PHE A 110 -8.07 6.12 -3.66
C PHE A 110 -8.64 5.30 -4.83
N LEU A 111 -8.46 3.97 -4.80
CA LEU A 111 -9.03 3.07 -5.81
C LEU A 111 -10.55 3.22 -5.89
N ALA A 112 -11.23 3.33 -4.76
CA ALA A 112 -12.65 3.54 -4.69
C ALA A 112 -13.07 4.85 -5.37
N GLY A 113 -12.34 5.94 -5.18
CA GLY A 113 -12.62 7.20 -5.88
C GLY A 113 -12.68 7.03 -7.41
N PHE A 114 -11.65 6.44 -8.01
CA PHE A 114 -11.63 6.17 -9.45
C PHE A 114 -12.70 5.17 -9.89
N PHE A 115 -12.93 4.13 -9.09
CA PHE A 115 -13.93 3.12 -9.37
C PHE A 115 -15.35 3.71 -9.37
N GLN A 116 -15.66 4.57 -8.39
CA GLN A 116 -16.94 5.27 -8.28
C GLN A 116 -17.14 6.27 -9.44
N LEU A 117 -16.07 6.97 -9.85
CA LEU A 117 -16.10 7.84 -11.04
C LEU A 117 -16.35 7.05 -12.33
N ALA A 118 -15.72 5.88 -12.49
CA ALA A 118 -15.92 5.02 -13.65
C ALA A 118 -17.36 4.47 -13.73
N LEU A 119 -18.00 4.19 -12.59
CA LEU A 119 -19.39 3.73 -12.53
C LEU A 119 -20.41 4.87 -12.64
N LEU A 120 -20.00 6.13 -12.51
CA LEU A 120 -20.90 7.28 -12.48
C LEU A 120 -21.75 7.40 -13.76
N PRO A 121 -21.21 7.31 -15.00
CA PRO A 121 -22.02 7.44 -16.21
C PRO A 121 -23.07 6.33 -16.32
N LEU A 122 -22.69 5.10 -15.98
CA LEU A 122 -23.61 3.95 -16.01
C LEU A 122 -24.75 4.16 -15.00
N ARG A 123 -24.43 4.60 -13.78
CA ARG A 123 -25.46 4.88 -12.76
C ARG A 123 -26.36 6.04 -13.13
N ALA A 124 -25.81 7.09 -13.73
CA ALA A 124 -26.60 8.22 -14.23
C ALA A 124 -27.57 7.76 -15.32
N LEU A 125 -27.12 6.93 -16.26
CA LEU A 125 -27.97 6.37 -17.31
C LEU A 125 -29.10 5.51 -16.73
N LEU A 126 -28.78 4.61 -15.79
CA LEU A 126 -29.80 3.76 -15.15
C LEU A 126 -30.80 4.57 -14.33
N TRP A 127 -30.35 5.67 -13.71
CA TRP A 127 -31.23 6.59 -12.99
C TRP A 127 -32.18 7.33 -13.94
N VAL A 128 -31.68 7.86 -15.07
CA VAL A 128 -32.50 8.52 -16.09
C VAL A 128 -33.51 7.56 -16.74
N ALA A 129 -33.12 6.29 -16.91
CA ALA A 129 -33.95 5.26 -17.50
C ALA A 129 -34.96 4.62 -16.51
N ASP A 130 -35.02 5.10 -15.25
CA ASP A 130 -35.82 4.51 -14.16
C ASP A 130 -35.56 3.00 -13.96
N ALA A 131 -34.36 2.54 -14.30
CA ALA A 131 -33.97 1.15 -14.26
C ALA A 131 -33.49 0.73 -12.86
N SER A 132 -34.37 0.91 -11.86
CA SER A 132 -34.04 0.72 -10.44
C SER A 132 -33.49 -0.67 -10.14
N ALA A 133 -34.06 -1.74 -10.70
CA ALA A 133 -33.56 -3.11 -10.51
C ALA A 133 -32.11 -3.30 -10.97
N ALA A 134 -31.75 -2.73 -12.14
CA ALA A 134 -30.39 -2.77 -12.65
C ALA A 134 -29.44 -1.91 -11.80
N ALA A 135 -29.91 -0.77 -11.29
CA ALA A 135 -29.12 0.06 -10.37
C ALA A 135 -28.82 -0.67 -9.05
N HIS A 136 -29.81 -1.39 -8.48
CA HIS A 136 -29.61 -2.24 -7.30
C HIS A 136 -28.59 -3.36 -7.58
N ALA A 137 -28.62 -3.95 -8.77
CA ALA A 137 -27.65 -4.96 -9.18
C ALA A 137 -26.20 -4.42 -9.26
N LEU A 138 -25.96 -3.10 -9.24
CA LEU A 138 -24.61 -2.54 -9.17
C LEU A 138 -24.10 -2.33 -7.74
N HIS A 139 -24.94 -2.50 -6.72
CA HIS A 139 -24.54 -2.23 -5.33
C HIS A 139 -23.41 -3.14 -4.83
N TRP A 140 -23.37 -4.41 -5.27
CA TRP A 140 -22.30 -5.34 -4.89
C TRP A 140 -20.90 -4.90 -5.36
N LEU A 141 -20.81 -3.97 -6.30
CA LEU A 141 -19.54 -3.40 -6.76
C LEU A 141 -18.97 -2.36 -5.77
N ASP A 142 -19.80 -1.74 -4.93
CA ASP A 142 -19.37 -0.69 -4.00
C ASP A 142 -18.27 -1.13 -3.01
N PRO A 143 -18.31 -2.32 -2.39
CA PRO A 143 -17.25 -2.76 -1.48
C PRO A 143 -16.02 -3.33 -2.20
N LEU A 144 -16.07 -3.54 -3.54
CA LEU A 144 -15.02 -4.22 -4.30
C LEU A 144 -13.63 -3.59 -4.10
N PRO A 145 -13.44 -2.26 -4.15
CA PRO A 145 -12.11 -1.64 -3.92
C PRO A 145 -11.51 -1.99 -2.56
N TYR A 146 -12.34 -2.04 -1.50
CA TYR A 146 -11.90 -2.41 -0.16
C TYR A 146 -11.61 -3.90 -0.04
N GLY A 147 -12.43 -4.76 -0.66
CA GLY A 147 -12.16 -6.20 -0.74
C GLY A 147 -10.82 -6.49 -1.44
N LEU A 148 -10.55 -5.83 -2.59
CA LEU A 148 -9.29 -5.95 -3.31
C LEU A 148 -8.09 -5.45 -2.48
N ALA A 149 -8.25 -4.35 -1.75
CA ALA A 149 -7.21 -3.82 -0.88
C ALA A 149 -6.91 -4.74 0.32
N LEU A 150 -7.92 -5.40 0.88
CA LEU A 150 -7.70 -6.40 1.94
C LEU A 150 -6.98 -7.64 1.40
N LEU A 151 -7.36 -8.12 0.21
CA LEU A 151 -6.68 -9.23 -0.46
C LEU A 151 -5.23 -8.88 -0.81
N SER A 152 -4.94 -7.63 -1.17
CA SER A 152 -3.58 -7.20 -1.50
C SER A 152 -2.64 -7.21 -0.29
N ILE A 153 -3.14 -7.01 0.94
CA ILE A 153 -2.33 -7.18 2.17
C ILE A 153 -1.71 -8.58 2.21
N ALA A 154 -2.51 -9.61 1.92
CA ALA A 154 -2.06 -10.99 1.98
C ALA A 154 -1.02 -11.32 0.91
N THR A 155 -1.16 -10.75 -0.29
CA THR A 155 -0.21 -10.98 -1.40
C THR A 155 1.08 -10.17 -1.23
N SER A 156 1.02 -8.95 -0.68
CA SER A 156 2.19 -8.12 -0.39
C SER A 156 2.98 -8.57 0.84
N ALA A 157 2.36 -9.30 1.76
CA ALA A 157 3.02 -9.74 2.98
C ALA A 157 4.08 -10.83 2.74
N ARG A 158 4.07 -11.54 1.61
CA ARG A 158 4.96 -12.70 1.37
C ARG A 158 5.99 -12.39 0.28
N PRO A 159 7.29 -12.49 0.58
CA PRO A 159 8.32 -12.38 -0.46
C PRO A 159 8.14 -13.54 -1.44
N ARG A 160 8.30 -13.25 -2.74
CA ARG A 160 8.32 -14.29 -3.77
C ARG A 160 9.76 -14.69 -4.03
N ARG A 161 10.07 -15.97 -3.88
CA ARG A 161 11.36 -16.54 -4.26
C ARG A 161 11.36 -16.81 -5.76
N GLU A 162 12.36 -16.30 -6.44
CA GLU A 162 12.53 -16.46 -7.88
C GLU A 162 14.02 -16.58 -8.18
N TRP A 163 14.39 -17.63 -8.92
CA TRP A 163 15.73 -17.81 -9.47
C TRP A 163 15.71 -17.29 -10.90
N VAL A 164 16.61 -16.34 -11.18
CA VAL A 164 16.74 -15.71 -12.49
C VAL A 164 18.09 -16.10 -13.07
N ARG A 165 18.09 -16.70 -14.26
CA ARG A 165 19.30 -16.95 -15.02
C ARG A 165 19.40 -15.96 -16.17
N LEU A 166 20.57 -15.34 -16.24
CA LEU A 166 20.99 -14.41 -17.27
C LEU A 166 22.20 -15.01 -17.97
N ARG A 167 22.13 -15.13 -19.30
CA ARG A 167 23.30 -15.47 -20.11
C ARG A 167 23.96 -14.17 -20.54
N LEU A 168 25.23 -14.00 -20.16
CA LEU A 168 26.04 -12.87 -20.59
C LEU A 168 26.86 -13.31 -21.80
N GLU A 169 26.72 -12.56 -22.89
CA GLU A 169 27.53 -12.73 -24.10
C GLU A 169 28.63 -11.65 -24.12
N LYS A 170 29.80 -11.99 -24.67
CA LYS A 170 30.97 -11.10 -24.66
C LYS A 170 30.73 -9.82 -25.44
N ASP A 171 30.09 -9.93 -26.60
CA ASP A 171 29.94 -8.82 -27.54
C ASP A 171 28.65 -8.01 -27.29
N GLY A 172 27.83 -8.41 -26.32
CA GLY A 172 26.56 -7.78 -25.98
C GLY A 172 25.58 -7.73 -27.16
N PRO A 173 24.34 -7.25 -26.95
CA PRO A 173 23.44 -7.00 -28.06
C PRO A 173 23.86 -5.73 -28.81
N ALA A 174 23.78 -5.75 -30.15
CA ALA A 174 24.09 -4.60 -31.00
C ALA A 174 23.18 -3.37 -30.73
N GLN A 175 22.04 -3.58 -30.09
CA GLN A 175 21.11 -2.54 -29.67
C GLN A 175 20.71 -2.75 -28.21
N PHE A 176 20.39 -1.67 -27.51
CA PHE A 176 19.89 -1.75 -26.14
C PHE A 176 18.54 -2.47 -26.12
N GLN A 177 18.53 -3.70 -25.62
CA GLN A 177 17.34 -4.54 -25.55
C GLN A 177 17.24 -5.23 -24.20
N ARG A 178 16.01 -5.59 -23.82
CA ARG A 178 15.78 -6.40 -22.62
C ARG A 178 16.41 -7.79 -22.82
N ALA A 179 17.34 -8.16 -21.94
CA ALA A 179 17.93 -9.49 -21.95
C ALA A 179 16.85 -10.58 -21.78
N PRO A 180 16.92 -11.70 -22.53
CA PRO A 180 16.05 -12.84 -22.29
C PRO A 180 16.33 -13.40 -20.89
N LEU A 181 15.28 -13.52 -20.07
CA LEU A 181 15.36 -13.95 -18.68
C LEU A 181 14.71 -15.31 -18.52
N GLU A 182 15.46 -16.29 -18.04
CA GLU A 182 14.89 -17.56 -17.57
C GLU A 182 14.51 -17.41 -16.10
N ARG A 183 13.21 -17.56 -15.79
CA ARG A 183 12.64 -17.36 -14.45
C ARG A 183 12.07 -18.65 -13.90
N HIS A 184 12.58 -19.08 -12.75
CA HIS A 184 12.15 -20.30 -12.07
C HIS A 184 11.62 -19.95 -10.68
N ARG A 185 10.39 -20.38 -10.37
CA ARG A 185 9.68 -19.98 -9.12
C ARG A 185 9.59 -21.08 -8.06
N ARG A 186 9.90 -22.33 -8.42
CA ARG A 186 9.65 -23.50 -7.55
C ARG A 186 10.90 -24.29 -7.18
N ARG A 187 11.92 -24.28 -8.03
CA ARG A 187 13.16 -25.02 -7.79
C ARG A 187 14.36 -24.22 -8.26
N PRO A 188 15.49 -24.31 -7.55
CA PRO A 188 16.77 -23.87 -8.08
C PRO A 188 17.03 -24.54 -9.43
N LEU A 189 17.59 -23.78 -10.35
CA LEU A 189 18.04 -24.32 -11.64
C LEU A 189 19.19 -25.31 -11.42
N ALA A 190 19.20 -26.40 -12.21
CA ALA A 190 20.36 -27.28 -12.27
C ALA A 190 21.61 -26.45 -12.64
N PRO A 191 22.78 -26.72 -12.04
CA PRO A 191 24.01 -25.98 -12.34
C PRO A 191 24.23 -25.93 -13.85
N ALA A 192 24.43 -24.73 -14.40
CA ALA A 192 24.81 -24.61 -15.80
C ALA A 192 26.22 -25.19 -15.98
N THR A 193 26.49 -25.80 -17.13
CA THR A 193 27.84 -26.20 -17.51
C THR A 193 28.67 -24.93 -17.78
N GLY A 194 29.65 -24.65 -16.91
CA GLY A 194 30.55 -23.49 -17.03
C GLY A 194 30.70 -22.67 -15.74
N ARG A 195 31.43 -21.55 -15.82
CA ARG A 195 31.64 -20.63 -14.68
C ARG A 195 30.36 -19.84 -14.43
N VAL A 196 29.70 -20.10 -13.31
CA VAL A 196 28.50 -19.38 -12.87
C VAL A 196 28.92 -18.28 -11.90
N LEU A 197 28.45 -17.05 -12.13
CA LEU A 197 28.50 -15.96 -11.16
C LEU A 197 27.14 -15.88 -10.45
N ARG A 198 27.11 -16.11 -9.14
CA ARG A 198 25.91 -16.04 -8.30
C ARG A 198 25.80 -14.64 -7.72
N ILE A 199 24.77 -13.92 -8.13
CA ILE A 199 24.50 -12.57 -7.65
C ILE A 199 23.23 -12.59 -6.81
N VAL A 200 23.31 -12.05 -5.61
CA VAL A 200 22.14 -11.63 -4.85
C VAL A 200 21.94 -10.14 -5.09
N GLN A 201 20.74 -9.75 -5.57
CA GLN A 201 20.37 -8.36 -5.71
C GLN A 201 19.32 -7.99 -4.66
N ILE A 202 19.60 -6.93 -3.90
CA ILE A 202 18.68 -6.32 -2.94
C ILE A 202 18.29 -4.95 -3.47
N THR A 203 17.01 -4.79 -3.77
CA THR A 203 16.42 -3.55 -4.31
C THR A 203 15.18 -3.17 -3.52
N ASP A 204 14.97 -1.87 -3.33
CA ASP A 204 13.74 -1.30 -2.77
C ASP A 204 13.24 -1.98 -1.48
N PRO A 205 14.11 -2.27 -0.48
CA PRO A 205 13.66 -2.98 0.71
C PRO A 205 12.71 -2.12 1.56
N HIS A 206 12.72 -0.80 1.38
CA HIS A 206 11.81 0.16 2.02
C HIS A 206 11.56 -0.12 3.52
N LEU A 207 12.61 -0.04 4.35
CA LEU A 207 12.53 -0.24 5.80
C LEU A 207 11.48 0.67 6.44
N GLY A 208 10.36 0.09 6.87
CA GLY A 208 9.15 0.84 7.18
C GLY A 208 7.98 -0.04 7.62
N PRO A 209 6.73 0.33 7.29
CA PRO A 209 5.52 -0.37 7.70
C PRO A 209 5.49 -1.87 7.37
N TRP A 210 5.91 -2.22 6.15
CA TRP A 210 5.84 -3.58 5.60
C TRP A 210 7.13 -4.39 5.84
N GLN A 211 8.26 -3.71 5.89
CA GLN A 211 9.58 -4.32 6.05
C GLN A 211 10.28 -3.78 7.30
N SER A 212 10.44 -4.63 8.32
CA SER A 212 11.20 -4.30 9.53
C SER A 212 12.65 -4.73 9.42
N VAL A 213 13.55 -4.10 10.19
CA VAL A 213 14.96 -4.50 10.34
C VAL A 213 15.11 -6.02 10.54
N ARG A 214 14.46 -6.60 11.56
CA ARG A 214 14.51 -8.05 11.83
C ARG A 214 14.02 -8.93 10.68
N ARG A 215 13.07 -8.42 9.88
CA ARG A 215 12.56 -9.15 8.72
C ARG A 215 13.58 -9.07 7.58
N MET A 216 14.25 -7.94 7.42
CA MET A 216 15.33 -7.75 6.46
C MET A 216 16.51 -8.67 6.76
N GLN A 217 17.00 -8.67 8.00
CA GLN A 217 18.09 -9.55 8.45
C GLN A 217 17.82 -11.01 8.11
N ARG A 218 16.63 -11.54 8.46
CA ARG A 218 16.26 -12.92 8.09
C ARG A 218 16.27 -13.19 6.58
N LEU A 219 15.82 -12.23 5.76
CA LEU A 219 15.87 -12.40 4.31
C LEU A 219 17.29 -12.36 3.78
N ILE A 220 18.15 -11.53 4.36
CA ILE A 220 19.58 -11.50 4.02
C ILE A 220 20.23 -12.82 4.41
N ASP A 221 20.00 -13.33 5.63
CA ASP A 221 20.51 -14.63 6.08
C ASP A 221 20.08 -15.76 5.12
N GLU A 222 18.81 -15.78 4.72
CA GLU A 222 18.29 -16.73 3.72
C GLU A 222 18.96 -16.58 2.35
N LEU A 223 19.27 -15.37 1.92
CA LEU A 223 19.93 -15.11 0.63
C LEU A 223 21.42 -15.47 0.67
N LEU A 224 22.10 -15.17 1.76
CA LEU A 224 23.52 -15.49 1.97
C LEU A 224 23.76 -17.00 2.10
N ALA A 225 22.77 -17.76 2.57
CA ALA A 225 22.81 -19.22 2.58
C ALA A 225 22.94 -19.85 1.17
N HIS A 226 22.78 -19.06 0.10
CA HIS A 226 23.03 -19.48 -1.27
C HIS A 226 24.48 -19.26 -1.75
N GLU A 227 25.37 -18.81 -0.86
CA GLU A 227 26.79 -18.55 -1.14
C GLU A 227 26.99 -17.70 -2.41
N PRO A 228 26.44 -16.46 -2.45
CA PRO A 228 26.63 -15.59 -3.60
C PRO A 228 28.08 -15.11 -3.72
N ASP A 229 28.55 -14.95 -4.95
CA ASP A 229 29.85 -14.35 -5.26
C ASP A 229 29.81 -12.82 -5.12
N LEU A 230 28.62 -12.23 -5.31
CA LEU A 230 28.41 -10.78 -5.28
C LEU A 230 27.04 -10.44 -4.69
N VAL A 231 27.01 -9.41 -3.83
CA VAL A 231 25.78 -8.79 -3.34
C VAL A 231 25.65 -7.40 -3.94
N LEU A 232 24.60 -7.18 -4.71
CA LEU A 232 24.26 -5.90 -5.32
C LEU A 232 23.17 -5.19 -4.52
N LEU A 233 23.44 -3.94 -4.16
CA LEU A 233 22.54 -3.05 -3.42
C LEU A 233 22.08 -1.91 -4.34
N THR A 234 20.84 -1.96 -4.84
CA THR A 234 20.40 -1.08 -5.95
C THR A 234 19.52 0.10 -5.57
N GLY A 235 19.28 0.36 -4.27
CA GLY A 235 18.68 1.60 -3.79
C GLY A 235 17.31 1.47 -3.12
N ASP A 236 16.72 2.63 -2.81
CA ASP A 236 15.43 2.83 -2.11
C ASP A 236 15.27 2.04 -0.79
N PHE A 237 16.31 2.13 0.04
CA PHE A 237 16.37 1.43 1.32
C PHE A 237 15.41 2.00 2.36
N LEU A 238 15.20 3.31 2.34
CA LEU A 238 14.49 4.05 3.38
C LEU A 238 13.31 4.80 2.74
N PRO A 239 12.06 4.41 3.02
CA PRO A 239 10.91 5.21 2.67
C PRO A 239 10.88 6.46 3.58
N MET A 240 9.89 7.34 3.41
CA MET A 240 9.75 8.55 4.25
C MET A 240 9.77 8.25 5.75
N ALA A 241 9.29 7.09 6.19
CA ALA A 241 9.32 6.66 7.58
C ALA A 241 10.73 6.29 8.09
N GLY A 242 11.60 5.77 7.21
CA GLY A 242 12.95 5.31 7.58
C GLY A 242 13.99 6.43 7.65
N HIS A 243 13.77 7.54 6.95
CA HIS A 243 14.75 8.63 6.81
C HIS A 243 15.21 9.27 8.13
N GLY A 244 14.36 9.34 9.15
CA GLY A 244 14.73 9.92 10.46
C GLY A 244 15.06 8.89 11.52
N SER A 245 15.48 7.68 11.13
CA SER A 245 16.03 6.67 12.03
C SER A 245 17.49 6.37 11.67
N PRO A 246 18.45 7.19 12.15
CA PRO A 246 19.88 6.98 11.92
C PRO A 246 20.31 5.56 12.30
N GLY A 247 21.19 4.96 11.51
CA GLY A 247 21.70 3.61 11.74
C GLY A 247 20.74 2.47 11.41
N ALA A 248 19.48 2.75 11.05
CA ALA A 248 18.51 1.70 10.72
C ALA A 248 18.92 0.82 9.53
N LEU A 249 19.58 1.41 8.53
CA LEU A 249 20.11 0.68 7.39
C LEU A 249 21.31 -0.18 7.79
N ALA A 250 22.25 0.38 8.55
CA ALA A 250 23.42 -0.35 9.06
C ALA A 250 23.04 -1.50 10.02
N ALA A 251 21.91 -1.39 10.71
CA ALA A 251 21.38 -2.47 11.53
C ALA A 251 20.66 -3.55 10.70
N ALA A 252 20.21 -3.22 9.48
CA ALA A 252 19.42 -4.12 8.64
C ALA A 252 20.23 -4.91 7.63
N LEU A 253 21.40 -4.39 7.22
CA LEU A 253 22.40 -5.02 6.37
C LEU A 253 23.50 -5.67 7.23
#